data_AF-A0A920V5C8-F1
#
_entry.id   AF-A0A920V5C8-F1
#
_cell.length_a   1.000
_cell.length_b   1.000
_cell.length_c   1.000
_cell.angle_alpha   90.00
_cell.angle_beta   90.00
_cell.angle_gamma   90.00
#
_symmetry.space_group_name_H-M   'P 1'
#
loop_
_entity.id
_entity.type
_entity.pdbx_description
1 polymer ?
#
loop_
_entity_poly.entity_id
_entity_poly.type
_entity_poly.pdbx_seq_one_letter_code
_entity_poly.pdbx_strand_id
1 'polypeptide(L)'
;MNHPDGSKIPMGGETEMSSSPKFQVKALGAQKQLPGCSALDKENISTEVLDRLCKGECFNPSDERKNISRIEVIRIRPQVYEGEPINALIEDPWKTFSVNLPKRAVRLNL
;
A
#
# COMPACT_ATOMS: atom_id res chain seq x y z
N MET A 1 14.36 -3.10 -5.37
CA MET A 1 14.88 -2.65 -6.68
C MET A 1 16.09 -3.49 -7.06
N ASN A 2 16.53 -3.41 -8.32
CA ASN A 2 17.80 -3.97 -8.82
C ASN A 2 18.98 -3.00 -8.58
N HIS A 3 19.40 -2.83 -7.32
CA HIS A 3 20.54 -1.95 -7.02
C HIS A 3 21.84 -2.45 -7.69
N PRO A 4 22.78 -1.57 -8.10
CA PRO A 4 24.01 -1.96 -8.80
C PRO A 4 24.90 -2.96 -8.04
N ASP A 5 24.89 -2.94 -6.71
CA ASP A 5 25.62 -3.91 -5.86
C ASP A 5 24.85 -5.22 -5.59
N GLY A 6 23.65 -5.38 -6.18
CA GLY A 6 22.78 -6.54 -5.98
C GLY A 6 21.94 -6.51 -4.69
N SER A 7 22.05 -5.46 -3.87
CA SER A 7 21.27 -5.30 -2.64
C SER A 7 19.79 -5.04 -2.92
N LYS A 8 18.95 -5.45 -1.96
CA LYS A 8 17.50 -5.22 -2.00
C LYS A 8 17.15 -4.03 -1.12
N ILE A 9 16.76 -2.93 -1.77
CA ILE A 9 16.26 -1.75 -1.08
C ILE A 9 14.76 -1.92 -0.81
N PRO A 10 14.30 -1.78 0.45
CA PRO A 10 12.89 -1.89 0.82
C PRO A 10 12.08 -0.67 0.36
N MET A 11 10.75 -0.77 0.46
CA MET A 11 9.87 0.38 0.26
C MET A 11 10.21 1.48 1.26
N GLY A 12 10.27 2.74 0.81
CA GLY A 12 10.68 3.89 1.62
C GLY A 12 12.20 4.11 1.71
N GLY A 13 13.00 3.22 1.12
CA GLY A 13 14.45 3.44 0.97
C GLY A 13 14.76 4.36 -0.21
N GLU A 14 15.91 5.02 -0.14
CA GLU A 14 16.43 5.92 -1.17
C GLU A 14 17.72 5.35 -1.78
N THR A 15 17.95 5.62 -3.07
CA THR A 15 19.16 5.23 -3.78
C THR A 15 19.31 6.03 -5.08
N GLU A 16 20.54 6.11 -5.55
CA GLU A 16 20.88 6.66 -6.85
C GLU A 16 21.13 5.54 -7.86
N MET A 17 20.59 5.68 -9.07
CA MET A 17 20.76 4.71 -10.15
C MET A 17 20.97 5.42 -11.48
N SER A 18 21.94 4.91 -12.27
CA SER A 18 22.23 5.41 -13.63
C SER A 18 21.41 4.73 -14.72
N SER A 19 20.66 3.67 -14.39
CA SER A 19 19.81 2.92 -15.31
C SER A 19 18.40 2.78 -14.75
N SER A 20 17.43 2.48 -15.61
CA SER A 20 16.03 2.35 -15.20
C SER A 20 15.87 1.28 -14.11
N PRO A 21 15.27 1.62 -12.96
CA PRO A 21 15.05 0.67 -11.89
C PRO A 21 13.98 -0.36 -12.26
N LYS A 22 14.22 -1.60 -11.85
CA LYS A 22 13.27 -2.71 -11.83
C LYS A 22 12.73 -2.84 -10.42
N PHE A 23 11.41 -2.81 -10.29
CA PHE A 23 10.77 -2.95 -8.98
C PHE A 23 10.24 -4.36 -8.81
N GLN A 24 10.26 -4.81 -7.57
CA GLN A 24 9.60 -6.04 -7.17
C GLN A 24 8.75 -5.74 -5.95
N VAL A 25 7.46 -6.02 -6.07
CA VAL A 25 6.47 -5.74 -5.03
C VAL A 25 5.85 -7.05 -4.59
N LYS A 26 5.68 -7.19 -3.28
CA LYS A 26 4.84 -8.22 -2.67
C LYS A 26 3.67 -7.51 -1.99
N ALA A 27 2.46 -7.74 -2.48
CA ALA A 27 1.23 -7.21 -1.90
C ALA A 27 0.55 -8.28 -1.06
N LEU A 28 0.01 -7.88 0.09
CA LEU A 28 -0.80 -8.69 0.98
C LEU A 28 -2.17 -8.04 1.13
N GLY A 29 -3.23 -8.83 1.03
CA GLY A 29 -4.60 -8.36 1.21
C GLY A 29 -4.80 -7.81 2.61
N ALA A 30 -5.60 -6.75 2.74
CA ALA A 30 -5.92 -6.16 4.04
C ALA A 30 -6.62 -7.17 4.97
N GLN A 31 -6.37 -7.08 6.28
CA GLN A 31 -7.11 -7.86 7.26
C GLN A 31 -8.59 -7.47 7.23
N LYS A 32 -9.48 -8.45 7.33
CA LYS A 32 -10.91 -8.16 7.51
C LYS A 32 -11.09 -7.58 8.91
N GLN A 33 -11.78 -6.44 9.00
CA GLN A 33 -12.06 -5.80 10.28
C GLN A 33 -13.24 -6.51 10.94
N LEU A 34 -13.07 -6.85 12.20
CA LEU A 34 -14.17 -7.20 13.10
C LEU A 34 -14.86 -5.90 13.53
N PRO A 35 -16.16 -5.95 13.85
CA PRO A 35 -16.88 -4.77 14.29
C PRO A 35 -16.34 -4.26 15.62
N GLY A 36 -16.31 -2.94 15.77
CA GLY A 36 -15.98 -2.30 17.02
C GLY A 36 -14.51 -2.41 17.45
N CYS A 37 -14.22 -2.10 18.71
CA CYS A 37 -12.87 -2.15 19.27
C CYS A 37 -12.54 -3.51 19.91
N SER A 38 -11.25 -3.86 19.92
CA SER A 38 -10.77 -5.14 20.48
C SER A 38 -10.96 -5.19 22.00
N ALA A 39 -10.87 -6.40 22.59
CA ALA A 39 -10.95 -6.55 24.05
C ALA A 39 -9.79 -5.78 24.75
N LEU A 40 -8.59 -5.86 24.18
CA LEU A 40 -7.43 -5.11 24.64
C LEU A 40 -7.67 -3.60 24.62
N ASP A 41 -8.27 -3.06 23.56
CA ASP A 41 -8.55 -1.61 23.49
C ASP A 41 -9.52 -1.17 24.59
N LYS A 42 -10.54 -1.99 24.87
CA LYS A 42 -11.56 -1.71 25.89
C LYS A 42 -11.01 -1.81 27.33
N GLU A 43 -10.00 -2.63 27.55
CA GLU A 43 -9.33 -2.75 28.85
C GLU A 43 -8.36 -1.59 29.10
N ASN A 44 -7.73 -1.06 28.05
CA ASN A 44 -6.66 -0.07 28.18
C ASN A 44 -7.12 1.38 27.96
N ILE A 45 -8.26 1.60 27.30
CA ILE A 45 -8.74 2.93 26.92
C ILE A 45 -10.19 3.09 27.36
N SER A 46 -10.51 4.23 27.99
CA SER A 46 -11.88 4.51 28.39
C SER A 46 -12.83 4.60 27.19
N THR A 47 -14.08 4.22 27.40
CA THR A 47 -15.14 4.25 26.38
C THR A 47 -15.30 5.64 25.76
N GLU A 48 -15.24 6.70 26.55
CA GLU A 48 -15.35 8.09 26.06
C GLU A 48 -14.22 8.48 25.11
N VAL A 49 -13.00 7.97 25.35
CA VAL A 49 -11.86 8.22 24.45
C VAL A 49 -12.00 7.40 23.17
N LEU A 50 -12.42 6.14 23.28
CA LEU A 50 -12.69 5.28 22.12
C LEU A 50 -13.79 5.88 21.23
N ASP A 51 -14.87 6.40 21.80
CA ASP A 51 -15.95 7.03 21.04
C ASP A 51 -15.50 8.35 20.41
N ARG A 52 -14.73 9.16 21.13
CA ARG A 52 -14.24 10.44 20.60
C ARG A 52 -13.25 10.25 19.45
N LEU A 53 -12.32 9.30 19.57
CA LEU A 53 -11.23 9.10 18.61
C LEU A 53 -11.59 8.14 17.49
N CYS A 54 -12.22 7.02 17.84
CA CYS A 54 -12.48 5.92 16.91
C CYS A 54 -13.96 5.84 16.50
N LYS A 55 -14.85 6.63 17.12
CA LYS A 55 -16.32 6.57 16.90
C LYS A 55 -16.87 5.16 17.07
N GLY A 56 -16.32 4.43 18.03
CA GLY A 56 -16.66 3.04 18.30
C GLY A 56 -16.08 2.02 17.32
N GLU A 57 -15.41 2.42 16.23
CA GLU A 57 -14.83 1.53 15.21
C GLU A 57 -13.30 1.66 15.19
N CYS A 58 -12.63 0.83 16.01
CA CYS A 58 -11.17 0.79 16.08
C CYS A 58 -10.54 -0.10 15.01
N PHE A 59 -9.22 -0.07 14.92
CA PHE A 59 -8.47 -1.08 14.18
C PHE A 59 -8.58 -2.44 14.90
N ASN A 60 -9.56 -3.25 14.49
CA ASN A 60 -9.88 -4.54 15.08
C ASN A 60 -9.72 -5.65 14.02
N PRO A 61 -8.47 -6.00 13.67
CA PRO A 61 -8.21 -6.95 12.61
C PRO A 61 -8.55 -8.38 13.02
N SER A 62 -9.17 -9.14 12.11
CA SER A 62 -9.23 -10.60 12.20
C SER A 62 -7.98 -11.26 11.61
N ASP A 63 -7.87 -12.58 11.84
CA ASP A 63 -6.85 -13.43 11.22
C ASP A 63 -7.10 -13.68 9.72
N GLU A 64 -8.27 -13.28 9.20
CA GLU A 64 -8.60 -13.41 7.79
C GLU A 64 -8.18 -12.16 7.00
N ARG A 65 -7.78 -12.37 5.74
CA ARG A 65 -7.44 -11.30 4.79
C ARG A 65 -8.36 -11.30 3.59
N LYS A 66 -8.63 -10.10 3.06
CA LYS A 66 -9.34 -9.90 1.80
C LYS A 66 -8.54 -10.50 0.65
N ASN A 67 -9.24 -11.00 -0.36
CA ASN A 67 -8.62 -11.41 -1.62
C ASN A 67 -8.25 -10.17 -2.43
N ILE A 68 -7.11 -10.21 -3.12
CA ILE A 68 -6.67 -9.20 -4.07
C ILE A 68 -7.26 -9.59 -5.43
N SER A 69 -8.11 -8.74 -6.00
CA SER A 69 -8.71 -8.94 -7.33
C SER A 69 -7.88 -8.29 -8.44
N ARG A 70 -7.23 -7.16 -8.15
CA ARG A 70 -6.33 -6.45 -9.06
C ARG A 70 -5.29 -5.64 -8.31
N ILE A 71 -4.22 -5.28 -9.01
CA ILE A 71 -3.23 -4.30 -8.56
C ILE A 71 -3.10 -3.24 -9.64
N GLU A 72 -3.27 -1.98 -9.24
CA GLU A 72 -3.07 -0.80 -10.07
C GLU A 72 -1.77 -0.12 -9.68
N VAL A 73 -1.00 0.31 -10.67
CA VAL A 73 0.24 1.06 -10.47
C VAL A 73 0.00 2.46 -11.00
N ILE A 74 0.17 3.45 -10.12
CA ILE A 74 0.15 4.87 -10.47
C ILE A 74 1.58 5.31 -10.74
N ARG A 75 1.81 6.01 -11.86
CA ARG A 75 3.12 6.57 -12.19
C ARG A 75 3.04 8.08 -12.18
N ILE A 76 3.88 8.71 -11.36
CA ILE A 76 4.02 10.16 -11.30
C ILE A 76 5.37 10.53 -11.89
N ARG A 77 5.38 11.42 -12.88
CA ARG A 77 6.60 11.94 -13.50
C ARG A 77 7.02 13.26 -12.83
N PRO A 78 8.32 13.54 -12.71
CA PRO A 78 8.79 14.82 -12.19
C PRO A 78 8.45 15.94 -13.18
N GLN A 79 8.26 17.15 -12.65
CA GLN A 79 8.20 18.36 -13.48
C GLN A 79 9.61 18.72 -13.96
N VAL A 80 9.74 19.12 -15.23
CA VAL A 80 11.05 19.51 -15.82
C VAL A 80 11.16 21.00 -16.11
N TYR A 81 10.07 21.76 -15.98
CA TYR A 81 10.06 23.22 -16.04
C TYR A 81 9.00 23.83 -15.12
N GLU A 82 9.22 25.08 -14.72
CA GLU A 82 8.29 25.83 -13.89
C GLU A 82 6.95 26.03 -14.60
N GLY A 83 5.84 25.73 -13.91
CA GLY A 83 4.50 25.84 -14.48
C GLY A 83 4.07 24.70 -15.41
N GLU A 84 4.84 23.60 -15.50
CA GLU A 84 4.41 22.40 -16.22
C GLU A 84 3.08 21.86 -15.67
N PRO A 85 2.05 21.64 -16.50
CA PRO A 85 0.76 21.13 -16.05
C PRO A 85 0.85 19.74 -15.37
N ILE A 86 0.49 19.68 -14.08
CA ILE A 86 0.63 18.48 -13.24
C ILE A 86 -0.27 17.32 -13.72
N ASN A 87 -1.47 17.61 -14.24
CA ASN A 87 -2.42 16.56 -14.63
C ASN A 87 -1.85 15.60 -15.68
N ALA A 88 -0.96 16.08 -16.57
CA ALA A 88 -0.34 15.25 -17.60
C ALA A 88 0.84 14.40 -17.06
N LEU A 89 1.26 14.63 -15.82
CA LEU A 89 2.36 13.92 -15.16
C LEU A 89 1.88 12.79 -14.24
N ILE A 90 0.59 12.74 -13.93
CA ILE A 90 -0.01 11.71 -13.08
C ILE A 90 -0.74 10.70 -13.99
N GLU A 91 -0.22 9.48 -14.04
CA GLU A 91 -0.80 8.37 -14.79
C GLU A 91 -1.48 7.41 -13.81
N ASP A 92 -2.80 7.54 -13.66
CA ASP A 92 -3.64 6.77 -12.74
C ASP A 92 -4.83 6.11 -13.46
N PRO A 93 -4.81 4.79 -13.74
CA PRO A 93 -3.69 3.86 -13.55
C PRO A 93 -2.72 3.86 -14.75
N TRP A 94 -1.42 3.73 -14.48
CA TRP A 94 -0.41 3.48 -15.52
C TRP A 94 -0.39 2.01 -15.97
N LYS A 95 -0.51 1.07 -15.03
CA LYS A 95 -0.62 -0.37 -15.30
C LYS A 95 -1.64 -1.02 -14.39
N THR A 96 -2.37 -1.99 -14.93
CA THR A 96 -3.34 -2.80 -14.19
C THR A 96 -2.99 -4.27 -14.33
N PHE A 97 -2.91 -4.99 -13.21
CA PHE A 97 -2.67 -6.43 -13.14
C PHE A 97 -3.89 -7.12 -12.54
N SER A 98 -4.61 -7.89 -13.36
CA SER A 98 -5.74 -8.70 -12.88
C SER A 98 -5.24 -9.96 -12.20
N VAL A 99 -5.87 -10.33 -11.08
CA VAL A 99 -5.52 -11.51 -10.30
C VAL A 99 -6.65 -12.52 -10.42
N ASN A 100 -6.45 -13.51 -11.28
CA ASN A 100 -7.37 -14.62 -11.42
C ASN A 100 -7.14 -15.60 -10.25
N LEU A 101 -8.22 -15.98 -9.56
CA LEU A 101 -8.27 -16.80 -8.32
C LEU A 101 -8.11 -16.01 -7.01
N PRO A 102 -8.72 -16.46 -5.89
CA PRO A 102 -8.63 -15.79 -4.60
C PRO A 102 -7.20 -15.85 -4.06
N LYS A 103 -6.39 -14.83 -4.35
CA LYS A 103 -5.04 -14.68 -3.81
C LYS A 103 -5.03 -13.62 -2.72
N ARG A 104 -4.49 -13.97 -1.55
CA ARG A 104 -4.25 -13.04 -0.44
C ARG A 104 -2.84 -12.44 -0.47
N ALA A 105 -1.96 -13.02 -1.30
CA ALA A 105 -0.60 -12.55 -1.52
C ALA A 105 -0.29 -12.56 -3.03
N VAL A 106 0.28 -11.48 -3.53
CA VAL A 106 0.64 -11.33 -4.96
C VAL A 106 2.05 -10.78 -5.06
N ARG A 107 2.84 -11.30 -5.99
CA ARG A 107 4.17 -10.79 -6.34
C ARG A 107 4.14 -10.22 -7.75
N LEU A 108 4.62 -9.00 -7.91
CA LEU A 108 4.73 -8.31 -9.19
C LEU A 108 6.17 -7.89 -9.45
N ASN A 109 6.56 -7.90 -10.73
CA ASN A 109 7.77 -7.27 -11.22
C ASN A 109 7.34 -6.13 -12.15
N LEU A 110 7.83 -4.91 -11.90
CA LEU A 110 7.53 -3.70 -12.67
C LEU A 110 8.78 -3.21 -13.40
#